data_AF-A0A924W1B2-F1
#
_entry.id   AF-A0A924W1B2-F1
#
_cell.length_a   1.000
_cell.length_b   1.000
_cell.length_c   1.000
_cell.angle_alpha   90.00
_cell.angle_beta   90.00
_cell.angle_gamma   90.00
#
_symmetry.space_group_name_H-M   'P 1'
#
loop_
_entity.id
_entity.type
_entity.pdbx_description
1 polymer ?
#
loop_
_entity_poly.entity_id
_entity_poly.type
_entity_poly.pdbx_seq_one_letter_code
_entity_poly.pdbx_strand_id
1 'polypeptide(L)'
;MPTRRRLVALLCAAAAGCSTASSLESRPLQSGVSRTFPASFERISAAVDAAIETLPVNIIAPANVGQNRVARFDRPVTPTGWGESGRVVIARVDAHTTRVTVAVDPRDPAQPSARTERGYADRIFLEVQAALSADRRPPEGAARRS
;
A
#
# COMPACT_ATOMS: atom_id res chain seq x y z
N MET A 1 39.67 57.66 22.88
CA MET A 1 39.05 56.94 21.74
C MET A 1 38.59 55.58 22.21
N PRO A 2 37.28 55.28 22.29
CA PRO A 2 36.78 53.99 22.80
C PRO A 2 36.41 53.06 21.64
N THR A 3 37.17 51.97 21.44
CA THR A 3 36.84 50.97 20.41
C THR A 3 36.05 49.83 21.03
N ARG A 4 34.73 49.90 20.87
CA ARG A 4 33.78 48.83 21.15
C ARG A 4 34.10 47.62 20.25
N ARG A 5 34.29 46.44 20.82
CA ARG A 5 34.18 45.17 20.09
C ARG A 5 33.22 44.25 20.82
N ARG A 6 31.96 44.30 20.38
CA ARG A 6 30.94 43.29 20.69
C ARG A 6 31.22 42.08 19.81
N LEU A 7 31.67 40.98 20.40
CA LEU A 7 31.67 39.67 19.74
C LEU A 7 30.35 38.99 20.09
N VAL A 8 29.37 39.16 19.20
CA VAL A 8 28.14 38.36 19.19
C VAL A 8 28.50 37.07 18.46
N ALA A 9 28.79 36.02 19.22
CA ALA A 9 28.93 34.67 18.68
C ALA A 9 27.52 34.10 18.43
N LEU A 10 27.02 34.30 17.21
CA LEU A 10 25.82 33.62 16.73
C LEU A 10 26.21 32.16 16.45
N LEU A 11 25.99 31.28 17.43
CA LEU A 11 26.13 29.85 17.27
C LEU A 11 24.92 29.37 16.45
N CYS A 12 25.06 29.35 15.12
CA CYS A 12 24.10 28.71 14.22
C CYS A 12 24.10 27.20 14.50
N ALA A 13 23.20 26.78 15.40
CA ALA A 13 22.81 25.39 15.55
C ALA A 13 22.12 24.95 14.26
N ALA A 14 22.91 24.39 13.33
CA ALA A 14 22.42 23.64 12.20
C ALA A 14 21.68 22.42 12.76
N ALA A 15 20.36 22.54 12.88
CA ALA A 15 19.47 21.41 13.04
C ALA A 15 19.56 20.60 11.73
N ALA A 16 20.51 19.67 11.68
CA ALA A 16 20.50 18.55 10.76
C ALA A 16 19.26 17.71 11.12
N GLY A 17 18.11 18.09 10.56
CA GLY A 17 16.94 17.24 10.50
C GLY A 17 17.30 16.03 9.66
N CYS A 18 17.88 15.01 10.28
CA CYS A 18 17.90 13.66 9.74
C CYS A 18 16.44 13.22 9.58
N SER A 19 15.86 13.54 8.42
CA SER A 19 14.68 12.87 7.90
C SER A 19 15.06 11.41 7.66
N THR A 20 15.01 10.61 8.72
CA THR A 20 15.09 9.16 8.63
C THR A 20 14.02 8.69 7.66
N ALA A 21 14.44 8.01 6.59
CA ALA A 21 13.56 7.38 5.63
C ALA A 21 12.46 6.62 6.38
N SER A 22 11.21 7.07 6.21
CA SER A 22 10.08 6.49 6.92
C SER A 22 9.74 5.15 6.30
N SER A 23 10.31 4.09 6.85
CA SER A 23 10.04 2.71 6.44
C SER A 23 8.54 2.46 6.39
N LEU A 24 8.09 1.68 5.41
CA LEU A 24 6.69 1.25 5.31
C LEU A 24 6.11 0.68 6.61
N GLU A 25 6.93 0.11 7.50
CA GLU A 25 6.48 -0.41 8.80
C GLU A 25 6.06 0.66 9.81
N SER A 26 6.72 1.82 9.82
CA SER A 26 6.42 2.90 10.75
C SER A 26 5.24 3.77 10.30
N ARG A 27 4.79 3.62 9.05
CA ARG A 27 3.65 4.36 8.50
C ARG A 27 2.33 3.91 9.15
N PRO A 28 1.43 4.82 9.60
CA PRO A 28 0.12 4.46 10.16
C PRO A 28 -0.68 3.58 9.20
N LEU A 29 -1.41 2.57 9.67
CA LEU A 29 -2.12 1.60 8.82
C LEU A 29 -3.12 2.25 7.85
N GLN A 30 -3.63 3.44 8.19
CA GLN A 30 -4.56 4.22 7.38
C GLN A 30 -3.87 5.08 6.32
N SER A 31 -2.54 5.19 6.33
CA SER A 31 -1.79 5.93 5.32
C SER A 31 -1.73 5.15 4.02
N GLY A 32 -1.96 5.83 2.91
CA GLY A 32 -1.92 5.27 1.57
C GLY A 32 -3.17 5.63 0.76
N VAL A 33 -3.31 5.04 -0.41
CA VAL A 33 -4.51 5.18 -1.24
C VAL A 33 -5.54 4.17 -0.77
N SER A 34 -6.74 4.65 -0.43
CA SER A 34 -7.80 3.82 0.15
C SER A 34 -9.05 3.78 -0.72
N ARG A 35 -9.71 2.62 -0.75
CA ARG A 35 -11.04 2.44 -1.36
C ARG A 35 -11.90 1.53 -0.50
N THR A 36 -13.19 1.85 -0.43
CA THR A 36 -14.19 1.05 0.27
C THR A 36 -14.96 0.19 -0.74
N PHE A 37 -15.22 -1.06 -0.37
CA PHE A 37 -15.97 -2.02 -1.18
C PHE A 37 -17.20 -2.54 -0.42
N PRO A 38 -18.37 -2.65 -1.08
CA PRO A 38 -19.59 -3.16 -0.48
C PRO A 38 -19.60 -4.70 -0.48
N ALA A 39 -18.69 -5.29 0.30
CA ALA A 39 -18.63 -6.73 0.56
C ALA A 39 -18.01 -7.02 1.94
N SER A 40 -18.26 -8.23 2.45
CA SER A 40 -17.71 -8.69 3.72
C SER A 40 -16.19 -8.76 3.71
N PHE A 41 -15.61 -8.70 4.91
CA PHE A 41 -14.17 -8.71 5.14
C PHE A 41 -13.50 -9.95 4.54
N GLU A 42 -14.13 -11.11 4.67
CA GLU A 42 -13.62 -12.39 4.21
C GLU A 42 -13.59 -12.44 2.68
N ARG A 43 -14.66 -11.95 2.03
CA ARG A 43 -14.75 -11.90 0.56
C ARG A 43 -13.73 -10.93 -0.03
N ILE A 44 -13.56 -9.77 0.60
CA ILE A 44 -12.56 -8.78 0.16
C ILE A 44 -11.14 -9.29 0.42
N SER A 45 -10.91 -10.00 1.52
CA SER A 45 -9.60 -10.61 1.79
C SER A 45 -9.19 -11.60 0.70
N ALA A 46 -10.08 -12.52 0.33
CA ALA A 46 -9.82 -13.48 -0.74
C ALA A 46 -9.60 -12.78 -2.10
N ALA A 47 -10.39 -11.76 -2.41
CA ALA A 47 -10.22 -10.98 -3.65
C ALA A 47 -8.89 -10.20 -3.68
N VAL A 48 -8.44 -9.67 -2.54
CA VAL A 48 -7.15 -8.99 -2.42
C VAL A 48 -6.00 -9.98 -2.57
N ASP A 49 -6.08 -11.16 -1.95
CA ASP A 49 -5.05 -12.20 -2.10
C ASP A 49 -4.87 -12.56 -3.58
N ALA A 50 -5.99 -12.87 -4.27
CA ALA A 50 -5.98 -13.15 -5.70
C ALA A 50 -5.43 -11.98 -6.53
N ALA A 51 -5.78 -10.74 -6.19
CA ALA A 51 -5.27 -9.56 -6.88
C ALA A 51 -3.74 -9.42 -6.73
N ILE A 52 -3.20 -9.63 -5.53
CA ILE A 52 -1.76 -9.53 -5.26
C ILE A 52 -1.00 -10.66 -5.97
N GLU A 53 -1.55 -11.88 -6.03
CA GLU A 53 -0.96 -13.01 -6.74
C GLU A 53 -0.76 -12.76 -8.25
N THR A 54 -1.54 -11.86 -8.86
CA THR A 54 -1.35 -11.46 -10.27
C THR A 54 -0.20 -10.46 -10.47
N LEU A 55 0.33 -9.88 -9.40
CA LEU A 55 1.42 -8.91 -9.48
C LEU A 55 2.76 -9.65 -9.52
N PRO A 56 3.76 -9.14 -10.26
CA PRO A 56 5.11 -9.70 -10.27
C PRO A 56 5.87 -9.30 -8.98
N VAL A 57 5.36 -9.72 -7.82
CA VAL A 57 5.87 -9.39 -6.49
C VAL A 57 6.00 -10.65 -5.64
N ASN A 58 6.91 -10.62 -4.68
CA ASN A 58 7.02 -11.64 -3.66
C ASN A 58 6.08 -11.29 -2.51
N ILE A 59 5.13 -12.17 -2.22
CA ILE A 59 4.20 -11.99 -1.09
C ILE A 59 4.92 -12.42 0.19
N ILE A 60 5.00 -11.51 1.16
CA ILE A 60 5.40 -11.84 2.53
C ILE A 60 4.12 -12.26 3.26
N ALA A 61 4.21 -13.37 4.01
CA ALA A 61 3.08 -13.99 4.68
C ALA A 61 2.15 -12.95 5.34
N PRO A 62 0.84 -13.01 5.07
CA PRO A 62 -0.11 -12.05 5.63
C PRO A 62 -0.13 -12.13 7.16
N ALA A 63 -0.24 -10.97 7.79
CA ALA A 63 -0.31 -10.84 9.24
C ALA A 63 -1.62 -10.17 9.66
N ASN A 64 -2.13 -10.56 10.83
CA ASN A 64 -3.26 -9.87 11.46
C ASN A 64 -2.71 -8.86 12.46
N VAL A 65 -3.09 -7.59 12.32
CA VAL A 65 -2.69 -6.49 13.22
C VAL A 65 -3.96 -5.85 13.78
N GLY A 66 -4.29 -6.22 15.02
CA GLY A 66 -5.57 -5.85 15.63
C GLY A 66 -6.74 -6.48 14.86
N GLN A 67 -7.66 -5.64 14.38
CA GLN A 67 -8.82 -6.06 13.56
C GLN A 67 -8.56 -6.00 12.05
N ASN A 68 -7.33 -5.69 11.65
CA ASN A 68 -6.95 -5.54 10.25
C ASN A 68 -6.14 -6.75 9.78
N ARG A 69 -6.34 -7.14 8.53
CA ARG A 69 -5.43 -8.05 7.83
C ARG A 69 -4.47 -7.21 7.00
N VAL A 70 -3.19 -7.55 7.06
CA VAL A 70 -2.11 -6.85 6.36
C VAL A 70 -1.38 -7.85 5.47
N ALA A 71 -1.50 -7.68 4.16
CA ALA A 71 -0.70 -8.40 3.17
C ALA A 71 0.50 -7.54 2.78
N ARG A 72 1.71 -8.08 2.87
CA ARG A 72 2.93 -7.36 2.51
C ARG A 72 3.51 -7.97 1.25
N PHE A 73 4.13 -7.14 0.42
CA PHE A 73 4.76 -7.61 -0.81
C PHE A 73 6.02 -6.81 -1.11
N ASP A 74 6.96 -7.48 -1.77
CA ASP A 74 8.19 -6.86 -2.26
C ASP A 74 8.38 -7.19 -3.73
N ARG A 75 8.53 -6.17 -4.58
CA ARG A 75 9.04 -6.37 -5.95
C ARG A 75 10.55 -6.58 -5.86
N PRO A 76 11.10 -7.68 -6.39
CA PRO A 76 12.54 -7.90 -6.39
C PRO A 76 13.25 -6.85 -7.25
N VAL A 77 14.54 -6.64 -6.94
CA VAL A 77 15.43 -5.84 -7.79
C VAL A 77 15.64 -6.58 -9.10
N THR A 78 15.40 -5.92 -10.22
CA THR A 78 15.69 -6.40 -11.57
C THR A 78 16.72 -5.47 -12.21
N PRO A 79 17.38 -5.86 -13.33
CA PRO A 79 18.28 -4.97 -14.05
C PRO A 79 17.64 -3.64 -14.51
N THR A 80 16.30 -3.57 -14.51
CA THR A 80 15.51 -2.41 -14.95
C THR A 80 14.71 -1.75 -13.82
N GLY A 81 14.83 -2.20 -12.57
CA GLY A 81 14.07 -1.64 -11.44
C GLY A 81 14.64 -2.03 -10.08
N TRP A 82 14.66 -1.09 -9.14
CA TRP A 82 15.40 -1.25 -7.87
C TRP A 82 14.58 -1.81 -6.72
N GLY A 83 13.51 -2.52 -7.06
CA GLY A 83 12.58 -3.10 -6.10
C GLY A 83 11.71 -2.06 -5.40
N GLU A 84 10.55 -2.51 -4.92
CA GLU A 84 9.53 -1.70 -4.27
C GLU A 84 8.95 -2.54 -3.14
N SER A 85 8.71 -1.93 -1.99
CA SER A 85 8.03 -2.60 -0.89
C SER A 85 6.63 -2.02 -0.74
N GLY A 86 5.65 -2.86 -0.53
CA GLY A 86 4.26 -2.43 -0.40
C GLY A 86 3.48 -3.24 0.62
N ARG A 87 2.37 -2.65 1.06
CA ARG A 87 1.40 -3.32 1.91
C ARG A 87 -0.01 -2.99 1.48
N VAL A 88 -0.88 -3.97 1.66
CA VAL A 88 -2.32 -3.84 1.53
C VAL A 88 -2.93 -4.11 2.89
N VAL A 89 -3.60 -3.10 3.44
CA VAL A 89 -4.35 -3.19 4.70
C VAL A 89 -5.81 -3.38 4.36
N ILE A 90 -6.42 -4.39 4.97
CA ILE A 90 -7.83 -4.73 4.84
C ILE A 90 -8.46 -4.49 6.21
N ALA A 91 -9.44 -3.60 6.27
CA ALA A 91 -10.07 -3.17 7.51
C ALA A 91 -11.59 -3.29 7.39
N ARG A 92 -12.22 -3.90 8.39
CA ARG A 92 -13.69 -3.96 8.49
C ARG A 92 -14.22 -2.55 8.79
N VAL A 93 -15.17 -2.07 8.01
CA VAL A 93 -15.92 -0.83 8.31
C VAL A 93 -17.22 -1.20 9.03
N ASP A 94 -17.94 -2.16 8.48
CA ASP A 94 -19.13 -2.77 9.07
C ASP A 94 -19.28 -4.23 8.56
N ALA A 95 -20.43 -4.88 8.79
CA ALA A 95 -20.67 -6.26 8.38
C ALA A 95 -20.69 -6.48 6.84
N HIS A 96 -20.99 -5.45 6.07
CA HIS A 96 -21.18 -5.50 4.63
C HIS A 96 -20.20 -4.61 3.86
N THR A 97 -19.32 -3.90 4.57
CA THR A 97 -18.42 -2.91 4.01
C THR A 97 -17.00 -3.12 4.52
N THR A 98 -16.06 -3.19 3.59
CA THR A 98 -14.63 -3.37 3.89
C THR A 98 -13.81 -2.30 3.18
N ARG A 99 -12.83 -1.74 3.88
CA ARG A 99 -11.86 -0.79 3.33
C ARG A 99 -10.57 -1.50 3.00
N VAL A 100 -10.02 -1.19 1.83
CA VAL A 100 -8.69 -1.62 1.39
C VAL A 100 -7.82 -0.39 1.24
N THR A 101 -6.66 -0.39 1.88
CA THR A 101 -5.66 0.69 1.83
C THR A 101 -4.35 0.13 1.30
N VAL A 102 -3.82 0.75 0.24
CA VAL A 102 -2.56 0.36 -0.39
C VAL A 102 -1.53 1.44 -0.10
N ALA A 103 -0.40 1.03 0.45
CA ALA A 103 0.75 1.89 0.67
C ALA A 103 1.98 1.25 0.03
N VAL A 104 2.79 2.06 -0.65
CA VAL A 104 4.01 1.64 -1.31
C VAL A 104 5.14 2.57 -0.91
N ASP A 105 6.31 1.99 -0.71
CA ASP A 105 7.56 2.68 -0.42
C ASP A 105 8.55 2.31 -1.53
N PRO A 106 8.79 3.18 -2.52
CA PRO A 106 9.81 2.94 -3.53
C PRO A 106 11.18 3.01 -2.86
N ARG A 107 12.02 1.98 -3.08
CA ARG A 107 13.38 1.97 -2.51
C ARG A 107 14.25 3.12 -3.00
N ASP A 108 13.94 3.65 -4.18
CA ASP A 108 14.52 4.87 -4.72
C ASP A 108 13.41 5.71 -5.40
N PRO A 109 13.08 6.89 -4.84
CA PRO A 109 12.01 7.75 -5.35
C PRO A 109 12.37 8.45 -6.67
N ALA A 110 13.63 8.46 -7.10
CA ALA A 110 14.06 9.09 -8.35
C ALA A 110 13.83 8.21 -9.59
N GLN A 111 13.28 7.00 -9.42
CA GLN A 111 13.11 6.06 -10.51
C GLN A 111 11.93 6.37 -11.42
N PRO A 112 12.16 6.57 -12.74
CA PRO A 112 11.08 6.80 -13.70
C PRO A 112 10.18 5.57 -13.89
N SER A 113 10.72 4.36 -13.68
CA SER A 113 10.00 3.08 -13.82
C SER A 113 9.28 2.65 -12.52
N ALA A 114 9.43 3.40 -11.43
CA ALA A 114 8.74 3.10 -10.19
C ALA A 114 7.24 3.32 -10.39
N ARG A 115 6.43 2.29 -10.11
CA ARG A 115 4.98 2.46 -10.16
C ARG A 115 4.58 3.27 -8.93
N THR A 116 3.84 4.35 -9.14
CA THR A 116 3.36 5.19 -8.05
C THR A 116 2.46 4.39 -7.10
N GLU A 117 2.38 4.81 -5.83
CA GLU A 117 1.45 4.22 -4.86
C GLU A 117 0.02 4.16 -5.41
N ARG A 118 -0.42 5.21 -6.12
CA ARG A 118 -1.70 5.24 -6.82
C ARG A 118 -1.80 4.21 -7.93
N GLY A 119 -0.78 4.04 -8.76
CA GLY A 119 -0.79 3.03 -9.83
C GLY A 119 -0.89 1.59 -9.29
N TYR A 120 -0.28 1.30 -8.14
CA TYR A 120 -0.47 0.03 -7.45
C TYR A 120 -1.89 -0.12 -6.92
N ALA A 121 -2.39 0.91 -6.25
CA ALA A 121 -3.74 0.93 -5.70
C ALA A 121 -4.81 0.71 -6.79
N ASP A 122 -4.72 1.44 -7.90
CA ASP A 122 -5.67 1.34 -9.00
C ASP A 122 -5.70 -0.07 -9.60
N ARG A 123 -4.53 -0.70 -9.78
CA ARG A 123 -4.44 -2.08 -10.27
C ARG A 123 -5.09 -3.06 -9.30
N ILE A 124 -4.76 -2.99 -8.01
CA ILE A 124 -5.32 -3.88 -6.98
C ILE A 124 -6.83 -3.69 -6.89
N PHE A 125 -7.30 -2.44 -6.87
CA PHE A 125 -8.73 -2.14 -6.79
C PHE A 125 -9.52 -2.62 -8.02
N LEU A 126 -8.92 -2.53 -9.20
CA LEU A 126 -9.51 -3.05 -10.43
C LEU A 126 -9.70 -4.58 -10.35
N GLU A 127 -8.66 -5.30 -9.91
CA GLU A 127 -8.72 -6.76 -9.79
C GLU A 127 -9.69 -7.22 -8.68
N VAL A 128 -9.71 -6.53 -7.54
CA VAL A 128 -10.73 -6.78 -6.50
C VAL A 128 -12.14 -6.56 -7.05
N GLN A 129 -12.37 -5.47 -7.79
CA GLN A 129 -13.67 -5.19 -8.39
C GLN A 129 -14.05 -6.25 -9.44
N ALA A 130 -13.09 -6.75 -10.22
CA ALA A 130 -13.31 -7.80 -11.20
C ALA A 130 -13.68 -9.13 -10.52
N ALA A 131 -12.96 -9.52 -9.47
CA ALA A 131 -13.24 -10.73 -8.69
C ALA A 131 -14.64 -10.69 -8.06
N LEU A 132 -15.05 -9.53 -7.51
CA LEU A 132 -16.39 -9.35 -6.95
C LEU A 132 -17.50 -9.46 -8.00
N SER A 133 -17.25 -9.01 -9.23
CA SER A 133 -18.21 -9.06 -10.33
C SER A 133 -18.32 -10.46 -10.95
N ALA A 134 -17.21 -11.20 -11.04
CA ALA A 134 -17.20 -12.56 -11.60
C ALA A 134 -18.07 -13.53 -10.79
N ASP A 135 -18.00 -13.43 -9.46
CA ASP A 135 -18.77 -14.25 -8.51
C ASP A 135 -20.29 -13.97 -8.56
N ARG A 136 -20.74 -12.88 -9.21
CA ARG A 136 -22.17 -12.61 -9.42
C ARG A 136 -22.74 -13.27 -10.68
N ARG A 137 -21.92 -13.89 -11.53
CA ARG A 137 -22.45 -14.62 -12.68
C ARG A 137 -23.12 -15.91 -12.20
N PRO A 138 -24.39 -16.17 -12.56
CA PRO A 138 -24.97 -17.48 -12.33
C PRO A 138 -24.11 -18.54 -13.04
N PRO A 139 -23.99 -19.77 -12.48
CA PRO A 139 -23.19 -20.82 -13.09
C PRO A 139 -23.66 -21.04 -14.53
N GLU A 140 -22.71 -20.91 -15.47
CA GLU A 140 -22.89 -21.06 -16.91
C GLU A 140 -23.24 -22.52 -17.22
N GLY A 141 -24.49 -22.90 -16.94
CA GLY A 141 -24.95 -24.29 -16.96
C GLY A 141 -26.39 -24.50 -16.49
N ALA A 142 -27.00 -23.52 -15.83
CA ALA A 142 -28.40 -23.64 -15.37
C ALA A 142 -29.46 -23.48 -16.47
N ALA A 143 -29.09 -23.06 -17.69
CA ALA A 143 -30.03 -22.70 -18.76
C ALA A 143 -30.12 -23.66 -19.96
N ARG A 144 -29.48 -24.84 -19.91
CA ARG A 144 -29.47 -25.80 -21.06
C ARG A 144 -30.21 -27.12 -20.80
N ARG A 145 -31.16 -27.15 -19.87
CA ARG A 145 -32.03 -28.33 -19.64
C ARG A 145 -33.48 -27.89 -19.48
N SER A 146 -34.12 -27.53 -20.59
CA SER A 146 -35.58 -27.47 -20.73
C SER A 146 -35.94 -27.96 -22.12
#